data_AF-A0A1V5KNJ4-F1
#
_entry.id   AF-A0A1V5KNJ4-F1
#
_cell.length_a   1.000
_cell.length_b   1.000
_cell.length_c   1.000
_cell.angle_alpha   90.00
_cell.angle_beta   90.00
_cell.angle_gamma   90.00
#
_symmetry.space_group_name_H-M   'P 1'
#
loop_
_entity.id
_entity.type
_entity.pdbx_description
1 polymer ?
#
loop_
_entity_poly.entity_id
_entity_poly.type
_entity_poly.pdbx_seq_one_letter_code
_entity_poly.pdbx_strand_id
1 'polypeptide(L)'
;MELNGIIDSTQSKAAALAEIKRLAAQSAEIAEWENQFSYKLLKLEFLISRYGSFISTTLPGADRKQAYALIQSVLAEVNFYQGEIDGDMEKTHASLVAFQKDYNSHMPEGSTIQALGNFGYQTLEAIRSRYRLISAG
;
A
#
# COMPACT_ATOMS: atom_id res chain seq x y z
N MET A 1 -42.51 -42.17 -7.81
CA MET A 1 -42.04 -40.88 -8.38
C MET A 1 -41.11 -40.25 -7.37
N GLU A 2 -39.79 -40.44 -7.44
CA GLU A 2 -38.82 -39.63 -6.68
C GLU A 2 -37.48 -39.61 -7.43
N LEU A 3 -37.28 -38.62 -8.31
CA LEU A 3 -35.99 -38.33 -8.95
C LEU A 3 -35.66 -36.82 -8.98
N ASN A 4 -36.49 -35.96 -8.38
CA ASN A 4 -36.32 -34.50 -8.46
C ASN A 4 -35.43 -33.88 -7.37
N GLY A 5 -35.06 -34.61 -6.31
CA GLY A 5 -34.29 -34.04 -5.18
C GLY A 5 -32.76 -34.03 -5.36
N ILE A 6 -32.21 -34.90 -6.21
CA ILE A 6 -30.75 -35.05 -6.40
C ILE A 6 -30.22 -34.06 -7.45
N ILE A 7 -31.06 -33.69 -8.43
CA ILE A 7 -30.68 -32.80 -9.53
C ILE A 7 -30.57 -31.35 -9.04
N ASP A 8 -31.49 -30.93 -8.17
CA ASP A 8 -31.55 -29.56 -7.61
C ASP A 8 -30.37 -29.23 -6.68
N SER A 9 -30.00 -30.17 -5.80
CA SER A 9 -28.85 -29.98 -4.90
C SER A 9 -27.49 -30.01 -5.62
N THR A 10 -27.37 -30.79 -6.70
CA THR A 10 -26.13 -30.87 -7.49
C THR A 10 -25.95 -29.64 -8.39
N GLN A 11 -27.02 -29.16 -9.02
CA GLN A 11 -27.00 -27.87 -9.76
C GLN A 11 -26.74 -26.69 -8.84
N SER A 12 -27.37 -26.64 -7.66
CA SER A 12 -27.16 -25.61 -6.65
C SER A 12 -25.70 -25.57 -6.17
N LYS A 13 -25.08 -26.73 -5.89
CA LYS A 13 -23.67 -26.82 -5.51
C LYS A 13 -22.72 -26.39 -6.63
N ALA A 14 -23.04 -26.72 -7.89
CA ALA A 14 -22.25 -26.30 -9.04
C ALA A 14 -22.32 -24.78 -9.27
N ALA A 15 -23.52 -24.18 -9.11
CA ALA A 15 -23.71 -22.73 -9.19
C ALA A 15 -22.95 -21.99 -8.07
N ALA A 16 -23.01 -22.49 -6.83
CA ALA A 16 -22.27 -21.93 -5.71
C ALA A 16 -20.75 -21.99 -5.95
N LEU A 17 -20.24 -23.10 -6.50
CA LEU A 17 -18.82 -23.24 -6.83
C LEU A 17 -18.40 -22.29 -7.96
N ALA A 18 -19.24 -22.08 -8.97
CA ALA A 18 -18.98 -21.13 -10.05
C ALA A 18 -18.90 -19.70 -9.51
N GLU A 19 -19.80 -19.33 -8.60
CA GLU A 19 -19.79 -18.02 -7.96
C GLU A 19 -18.57 -17.81 -7.05
N ILE A 20 -18.18 -18.81 -6.25
CA ILE A 20 -16.95 -18.76 -5.45
C ILE A 20 -15.72 -18.56 -6.35
N LYS A 21 -15.63 -19.25 -7.49
CA LYS A 21 -14.53 -19.08 -8.45
C LYS A 21 -14.52 -17.69 -9.07
N ARG A 22 -15.69 -17.15 -9.42
CA ARG A 22 -15.85 -15.79 -9.96
C ARG A 22 -15.41 -14.73 -8.95
N LEU A 23 -15.85 -14.87 -7.70
CA LEU A 23 -15.46 -13.99 -6.60
C LEU A 23 -13.96 -14.10 -6.30
N ALA A 24 -13.39 -15.30 -6.33
CA ALA A 24 -11.96 -15.51 -6.16
C ALA A 24 -11.14 -14.89 -7.31
N ALA A 25 -11.61 -14.99 -8.56
CA ALA A 25 -10.96 -14.36 -9.70
C ALA A 25 -11.00 -12.83 -9.63
N GLN A 26 -12.16 -12.24 -9.30
CA GLN A 26 -12.26 -10.79 -9.05
C GLN A 26 -11.39 -10.35 -7.87
N SER A 27 -11.35 -11.14 -6.80
CA SER A 27 -10.48 -10.86 -5.66
C SER A 27 -9.00 -10.94 -6.02
N ALA A 28 -8.62 -11.87 -6.91
CA ALA A 28 -7.24 -12.00 -7.38
C ALA A 28 -6.85 -10.84 -8.30
N GLU A 29 -7.72 -10.43 -9.22
CA GLU A 29 -7.53 -9.24 -10.04
C GLU A 29 -7.39 -8.00 -9.16
N ILE A 30 -8.31 -7.78 -8.21
CA ILE A 30 -8.22 -6.68 -7.24
C ILE A 30 -6.88 -6.75 -6.50
N ALA A 31 -6.48 -7.92 -5.98
CA ALA A 31 -5.22 -8.10 -5.27
C ALA A 31 -3.99 -7.77 -6.16
N GLU A 32 -4.07 -8.04 -7.46
CA GLU A 32 -3.02 -7.70 -8.42
C GLU A 32 -2.92 -6.19 -8.61
N TRP A 33 -4.04 -5.48 -8.75
CA TRP A 33 -4.06 -4.01 -8.75
C TRP A 33 -3.59 -3.43 -7.41
N GLU A 34 -3.96 -4.04 -6.28
CA GLU A 34 -3.54 -3.60 -4.95
C GLU A 34 -2.03 -3.69 -4.73
N ASN A 35 -1.37 -4.64 -5.40
CA ASN A 35 0.07 -4.82 -5.34
C ASN A 35 0.84 -3.88 -6.26
N GLN A 36 0.19 -3.20 -7.21
CA GLN A 36 0.87 -2.23 -8.06
C GLN A 36 1.32 -1.01 -7.24
N PHE A 37 2.58 -0.62 -7.44
CA PHE A 37 3.17 0.52 -6.72
C PHE A 37 2.38 1.82 -6.91
N SER A 38 1.91 2.09 -8.13
CA SER A 38 1.06 3.25 -8.47
C SER A 38 -0.21 3.30 -7.63
N TYR A 39 -0.84 2.15 -7.41
CA TYR A 39 -2.06 2.04 -6.61
C TYR A 39 -1.79 2.23 -5.11
N LYS A 40 -0.67 1.69 -4.59
CA LYS A 40 -0.23 1.94 -3.21
C LYS A 40 -0.01 3.43 -2.95
N LEU A 41 0.60 4.15 -3.90
CA LEU A 41 0.78 5.60 -3.82
C LEU A 41 -0.53 6.36 -3.86
N LEU A 42 -1.48 5.94 -4.69
CA LEU A 42 -2.83 6.53 -4.74
C LEU A 42 -3.56 6.36 -3.41
N LYS A 43 -3.50 5.18 -2.79
CA LYS A 43 -4.06 4.94 -1.45
C LYS A 43 -3.46 5.90 -0.40
N LEU A 44 -2.13 6.09 -0.41
CA LEU A 44 -1.46 7.03 0.51
C LEU A 44 -1.89 8.48 0.27
N GLU A 45 -2.04 8.89 -1.00
CA GLU A 45 -2.55 10.22 -1.37
C GLU A 45 -3.96 10.48 -0.82
N PHE A 46 -4.86 9.50 -0.91
CA PHE A 46 -6.19 9.59 -0.30
C PHE A 46 -6.15 9.68 1.22
N LEU A 47 -5.25 8.94 1.88
CA LEU A 47 -5.08 9.03 3.33
C LEU A 47 -4.59 10.43 3.75
N ILE A 48 -3.64 11.02 3.01
CA ILE A 48 -3.14 12.38 3.28
C ILE A 48 -4.25 13.40 3.08
N SER A 49 -5.03 13.28 2.00
CA SER A 49 -6.19 14.13 1.72
C SER A 49 -7.23 14.08 2.85
N ARG A 50 -7.45 12.91 3.43
CA ARG A 50 -8.49 12.68 4.45
C ARG A 50 -8.08 13.07 5.86
N TYR A 51 -6.82 12.81 6.24
CA TYR A 51 -6.36 12.90 7.63
C TYR A 51 -5.34 14.03 7.87
N GLY A 52 -5.06 14.84 6.85
CA GLY A 52 -4.20 16.02 6.95
C GLY A 52 -2.74 15.76 6.58
N SER A 53 -1.92 16.80 6.75
CA SER A 53 -0.60 16.92 6.09
C SER A 53 0.39 15.79 6.39
N PHE A 54 0.28 15.07 7.52
CA PHE A 54 1.17 13.97 7.89
C PHE A 54 0.41 12.76 8.46
N ILE A 55 0.19 11.74 7.63
CA ILE A 55 -0.60 10.57 8.03
C ILE A 55 0.09 9.71 9.09
N SER A 56 1.43 9.76 9.18
CA SER A 56 2.20 9.05 10.20
C SER A 56 1.87 9.54 11.62
N THR A 57 1.39 10.77 11.79
CA THR A 57 1.12 11.36 13.11
C THR A 57 -0.36 11.65 13.37
N THR A 58 -1.20 11.76 12.33
CA THR A 58 -2.60 12.21 12.48
C THR A 58 -3.65 11.11 12.40
N LEU A 59 -3.28 9.88 12.03
CA LEU A 59 -4.23 8.78 11.85
C LEU A 59 -4.80 8.23 13.19
N PRO A 60 -6.12 7.98 13.26
CA PRO A 60 -6.74 7.29 14.40
C PRO A 60 -6.29 5.82 14.50
N GLY A 61 -6.39 5.23 15.70
CA GLY A 61 -5.72 3.99 16.06
C GLY A 61 -5.93 2.77 15.15
N ALA A 62 -7.15 2.54 14.67
CA ALA A 62 -7.46 1.36 13.85
C ALA A 62 -6.86 1.44 12.43
N ASP A 63 -6.88 2.62 11.81
CA ASP A 63 -6.37 2.83 10.44
C ASP A 63 -4.86 2.99 10.41
N ARG A 64 -4.27 3.40 11.54
CA ARG A 64 -2.84 3.71 11.66
C ARG A 64 -1.96 2.52 11.33
N LYS A 65 -2.22 1.33 11.90
CA LYS A 65 -1.39 0.14 11.63
C LYS A 65 -1.37 -0.21 10.12
N GLN A 66 -2.52 -0.13 9.47
CA GLN A 66 -2.66 -0.43 8.04
C GLN A 66 -1.94 0.61 7.18
N ALA A 67 -2.03 1.89 7.53
CA ALA A 67 -1.29 2.94 6.83
C ALA A 67 0.23 2.78 7.00
N TYR A 68 0.70 2.43 8.20
CA TYR A 68 2.12 2.14 8.44
C TYR A 68 2.59 0.93 7.63
N ALA A 69 1.79 -0.14 7.53
CA ALA A 69 2.12 -1.28 6.68
C ALA A 69 2.18 -0.88 5.18
N LEU A 70 1.27 -0.01 4.73
CA LEU A 70 1.32 0.52 3.38
C LEU A 70 2.56 1.38 3.13
N ILE A 71 2.97 2.20 4.11
CA ILE A 71 4.21 2.99 4.07
C ILE A 71 5.44 2.07 4.00
N GLN A 72 5.50 1.03 4.83
CA GLN A 72 6.58 0.03 4.79
C GLN A 72 6.66 -0.64 3.41
N SER A 73 5.51 -1.01 2.82
CA SER A 73 5.47 -1.61 1.50
C SER A 73 6.05 -0.69 0.43
N VAL A 74 5.67 0.60 0.40
CA VAL A 74 6.24 1.52 -0.60
C VAL A 74 7.71 1.83 -0.35
N LEU A 75 8.17 1.85 0.91
CA LEU A 75 9.58 2.00 1.23
C LEU A 75 10.41 0.78 0.80
N ALA A 76 9.85 -0.42 0.92
CA ALA A 76 10.52 -1.65 0.46
C ALA A 76 10.75 -1.62 -1.06
N GLU A 77 9.74 -1.17 -1.82
CA GLU A 77 9.80 -1.06 -3.28
C GLU A 77 10.85 -0.04 -3.76
N VAL A 78 11.23 0.93 -2.92
CA VAL A 78 12.32 1.88 -3.20
C VAL A 78 13.61 1.56 -2.45
N ASN A 79 13.74 0.34 -1.90
CA ASN A 79 14.91 -0.21 -1.19
C ASN A 79 15.26 0.49 0.14
N PHE A 80 14.29 1.08 0.83
CA PHE A 80 14.45 1.70 2.15
C PHE A 80 13.80 0.94 3.30
N TYR A 81 13.22 -0.24 3.04
CA TYR A 81 12.67 -1.11 4.08
C TYR A 81 12.95 -2.58 3.74
N GLN A 82 13.55 -3.32 4.67
CA GLN A 82 13.92 -4.74 4.49
C GLN A 82 13.31 -5.65 5.56
N GLY A 83 12.53 -5.09 6.49
CA GLY A 83 11.86 -5.82 7.54
C GLY A 83 10.52 -6.43 7.09
N GLU A 84 9.82 -7.04 8.05
CA GLU A 84 8.45 -7.50 7.86
C GLU A 84 7.48 -6.32 7.69
N ILE A 85 6.52 -6.45 6.77
CA ILE A 85 5.46 -5.46 6.56
C ILE A 85 4.37 -5.69 7.62
N ASP A 86 4.60 -5.21 8.84
CA ASP A 86 3.78 -5.45 10.04
C ASP A 86 3.03 -4.20 10.56
N GLY A 87 3.31 -3.03 9.99
CA GLY A 87 2.78 -1.74 10.45
C GLY A 87 3.43 -1.20 11.74
N ASP A 88 4.59 -1.71 12.13
CA ASP A 88 5.39 -1.21 13.24
C ASP A 88 5.82 0.25 13.02
N MET A 89 5.43 1.12 13.95
CA MET A 89 5.62 2.56 13.80
C MET A 89 7.09 2.98 13.93
N GLU A 90 7.84 2.37 14.84
CA GLU A 90 9.22 2.76 15.12
C GLU A 90 10.16 2.39 13.96
N LYS A 91 10.05 1.14 13.47
CA LYS A 91 10.80 0.68 12.29
C LYS A 91 10.49 1.51 11.06
N THR A 92 9.22 1.85 10.87
CA THR A 92 8.78 2.67 9.73
C THR A 92 9.33 4.09 9.85
N HIS A 93 9.26 4.70 11.02
CA HIS A 93 9.78 6.04 11.26
C HIS A 93 11.29 6.12 10.98
N ALA A 94 12.08 5.16 11.47
CA ALA A 94 13.51 5.11 11.19
C ALA A 94 13.81 5.03 9.69
N SER A 95 13.05 4.20 8.97
CA SER A 95 13.17 4.01 7.52
C SER A 95 12.76 5.27 6.74
N LEU A 96 11.74 5.99 7.20
CA LEU A 96 11.35 7.28 6.62
C LEU A 96 12.43 8.33 6.77
N VAL A 97 13.03 8.45 7.96
CA VAL A 97 14.15 9.38 8.18
C VAL A 97 15.32 9.03 7.26
N ALA A 98 15.66 7.74 7.12
CA ALA A 98 16.72 7.30 6.23
C ALA A 98 16.43 7.65 4.77
N PHE A 99 15.22 7.34 4.29
CA PHE A 99 14.77 7.70 2.94
C PHE A 99 14.85 9.21 2.69
N GLN A 100 14.32 10.03 3.61
CA GLN A 100 14.30 11.48 3.44
C GLN A 100 15.71 12.09 3.41
N LYS A 101 16.63 11.56 4.23
CA LYS A 101 18.04 11.97 4.21
C LYS A 101 18.73 11.59 2.90
N ASP A 102 18.52 10.37 2.42
CA ASP A 102 19.06 9.94 1.13
C ASP A 102 18.49 10.78 -0.02
N TYR A 103 17.17 10.99 -0.06
CA TYR A 103 16.56 11.85 -1.07
C TYR A 103 17.22 13.23 -1.10
N ASN A 104 17.38 13.85 0.07
CA ASN A 104 17.98 15.18 0.19
C ASN A 104 19.44 15.25 -0.26
N SER A 105 20.24 14.19 -0.13
CA SER A 105 21.64 14.20 -0.58
C SER A 105 21.79 14.24 -2.11
N HIS A 106 20.70 13.95 -2.83
CA HIS A 106 20.65 13.99 -4.30
C HIS A 106 19.91 15.24 -4.83
N MET A 107 19.40 16.10 -3.94
CA MET A 107 18.66 17.30 -4.34
C MET A 107 19.54 18.55 -4.28
N PRO A 108 19.32 19.53 -5.18
CA PRO A 108 19.95 20.83 -5.07
C PRO A 108 19.49 21.56 -3.80
N GLU A 109 20.34 22.46 -3.31
CA GLU A 109 20.04 23.30 -2.15
C GLU A 109 18.72 24.06 -2.36
N GLY A 110 17.86 24.07 -1.33
CA GLY A 110 16.52 24.68 -1.39
C GLY A 110 15.41 23.80 -1.96
N SER A 111 15.73 22.62 -2.51
CA SER A 111 14.74 21.62 -3.00
C SER A 111 14.55 20.42 -2.07
N THR A 112 15.17 20.46 -0.89
CA THR A 112 15.11 19.39 0.12
C THR A 112 13.78 19.34 0.86
N ILE A 113 13.40 18.16 1.33
CA ILE A 113 12.25 17.95 2.22
C ILE A 113 12.69 17.84 3.68
N GLN A 114 11.75 17.95 4.63
CA GLN A 114 12.05 17.71 6.04
C GLN A 114 12.32 16.23 6.31
N ALA A 115 13.45 15.91 6.94
CA ALA A 115 13.85 14.54 7.28
C ALA A 115 13.45 14.15 8.72
N LEU A 116 12.16 14.28 9.03
CA LEU A 116 11.59 14.10 10.37
C LEU A 116 10.82 12.79 10.55
N GLY A 117 10.88 11.87 9.58
CA GLY A 117 10.14 10.60 9.65
C GLY A 117 8.64 10.76 9.43
N ASN A 118 8.18 11.92 8.96
CA ASN A 118 6.79 12.18 8.67
C ASN A 118 6.41 11.78 7.24
N PHE A 119 5.24 11.18 7.07
CA PHE A 119 4.70 10.84 5.75
C PHE A 119 3.60 11.82 5.33
N GLY A 120 3.94 12.75 4.44
CA GLY A 120 3.02 13.73 3.85
C GLY A 120 3.25 13.90 2.34
N TYR A 121 2.63 14.90 1.72
CA TYR A 121 2.74 15.12 0.27
C TYR A 121 4.19 15.22 -0.24
N GLN A 122 5.06 15.93 0.49
CA GLN A 122 6.47 16.06 0.12
C GLN A 122 7.19 14.70 0.12
N THR A 123 6.97 13.87 1.14
CA THR A 123 7.54 12.51 1.21
C THR A 123 6.95 11.61 0.13
N LEU A 124 5.65 11.71 -0.16
CA LEU A 124 4.99 10.96 -1.23
C LEU A 124 5.58 11.30 -2.60
N GLU A 125 5.76 12.58 -2.91
CA GLU A 125 6.35 13.02 -4.18
C GLU A 125 7.83 12.66 -4.29
N ALA A 126 8.58 12.69 -3.18
CA ALA A 126 9.94 12.18 -3.16
C ALA A 126 10.00 10.68 -3.50
N ILE A 127 9.07 9.87 -2.96
CA ILE A 127 8.97 8.43 -3.29
C ILE A 127 8.65 8.23 -4.77
N ARG A 128 7.71 9.01 -5.32
CA ARG A 128 7.39 8.99 -6.77
C ARG A 128 8.60 9.31 -7.62
N SER A 129 9.36 10.34 -7.25
CA SER A 129 10.60 10.71 -7.93
C SER A 129 11.62 9.57 -7.92
N ARG A 130 11.87 8.98 -6.75
CA ARG A 130 12.79 7.84 -6.60
C ARG A 130 12.36 6.63 -7.43
N TYR A 131 11.08 6.28 -7.41
CA TYR A 131 10.56 5.16 -8.19
C TYR A 131 10.73 5.36 -9.70
N ARG A 132 10.48 6.58 -10.21
CA ARG A 132 10.73 6.91 -11.63
C ARG A 132 12.20 6.71 -12.01
N LEU A 133 13.12 7.12 -11.14
CA LEU A 133 14.55 6.94 -11.37
C LEU A 133 14.95 5.46 -11.41
N ILE A 134 14.42 4.64 -10.49
CA ILE A 134 14.71 3.20 -10.44
C ILE A 134 14.08 2.47 -11.63
N SER A 135 12.86 2.86 -12.04
CA SER A 135 12.12 2.20 -13.13
C SER A 135 12.62 2.57 -14.54
N ALA A 136 13.44 3.61 -14.65
CA ALA A 136 14.01 4.09 -15.91
C ALA A 136 15.41 3.52 -16.20
N GLY A 137 16.04 2.86 -15.22
CA GLY A 137 17.34 2.18 -15.35
C GLY A 137 17.16 0.69 -15.62
#